data_AF-A0A316VFM6-F1
#
_entry.id   AF-A0A316VFM6-F1
#
_cell.length_a   1.000
_cell.length_b   1.000
_cell.length_c   1.000
_cell.angle_alpha   90.00
_cell.angle_beta   90.00
_cell.angle_gamma   90.00
#
_symmetry.space_group_name_H-M   'P 1'
#
loop_
_entity.id
_entity.type
_entity.pdbx_description
1 polymer ?
#
loop_
_entity_poly.entity_id
_entity_poly.type
_entity_poly.pdbx_seq_one_letter_code
_entity_poly.pdbx_strand_id
1 'polypeptide(L)'
;MTDYAAFGGREDSLAPSIAPEEPQLIVPPALRRTIIRVFNKQYGLTLHASAVAFIHSTLESHGLLQDPTQWNEAIQWLAKGPSIVTRAALEKVYQQLLLEDTAQEVQGGETQNGHSDAIDPDKYFHPLDVFKMPKIVFDERRKMFEKLPESKKPSILAPPQAKPGYLAERLQIIRNIIMRNENFLPPLASGSARDRDAFMKLTSTANLLGRQGQRFLLFGMLCTSSDGRYALEDTDGMVGLDLDDALPGEGIFTEGSMILVEGEYTAEERIRAFAIGHPPSESRETAKMLCSGVDFNGLGSVTTQEEKALRIHEQNHASLSFVFISELHLDDEKTLQNFGAMLQGYVDADFLPFCFVLCGSFVSNQRSATSIIERYQDAFVALGDLLVKFPSIMNRSHFVFVPSHEDPFGTTTLPRKPLPKIITEKFIQRIIRANHGNVSSARRIHFVSNPSRLVYFGQEIVVFRDDLLQRLLGHTVRLKGDESVTAARDDATAAANVVDLKKFLVSTVLDQAHLCPLPGWARPILWEYDHTLRLYPMPSALVLADKFQRYELTYEGCHVFNPSSFREGNFCWTTYYPANGKAERSEIPYN
;
A
#
# COMPACT_ATOMS: atom_id res chain seq x y z
N MET A 1 55.46 41.74 -9.07
CA MET A 1 55.21 43.18 -8.89
C MET A 1 53.82 43.42 -9.45
N THR A 2 52.80 43.28 -8.57
CA THR A 2 52.04 44.38 -7.93
C THR A 2 50.92 44.83 -8.89
N ASP A 3 49.63 44.78 -8.58
CA ASP A 3 48.97 44.96 -7.27
C ASP A 3 47.67 44.16 -7.14
N TYR A 4 47.51 43.60 -5.94
CA TYR A 4 46.27 43.11 -5.35
C TYR A 4 45.56 44.31 -4.70
N ALA A 5 44.33 44.64 -5.14
CA ALA A 5 43.44 45.54 -4.42
C ALA A 5 42.41 44.70 -3.65
N ALA A 6 42.52 44.74 -2.33
CA ALA A 6 41.64 44.10 -1.38
C ALA A 6 40.27 44.81 -1.31
N PHE A 7 39.19 44.04 -1.39
CA PHE A 7 37.89 44.40 -0.84
C PHE A 7 37.42 43.26 0.05
N GLY A 8 37.50 43.49 1.37
CA GLY A 8 36.96 42.60 2.38
C GLY A 8 35.43 42.68 2.38
N GLY A 9 34.79 41.59 1.97
CA GLY A 9 33.38 41.33 2.25
C GLY A 9 33.28 40.57 3.57
N ARG A 10 32.55 41.14 4.53
CA ARG A 10 32.16 40.48 5.78
C ARG A 10 31.41 39.19 5.45
N GLU A 11 31.92 38.05 5.92
CA GLU A 11 31.11 36.84 6.08
C GLU A 11 30.13 37.11 7.23
N ASP A 12 28.89 37.43 6.89
CA ASP A 12 27.77 37.36 7.82
C ASP A 12 27.56 35.88 8.16
N SER A 13 28.10 35.48 9.31
CA SER A 13 27.84 34.20 9.94
C SER A 13 26.32 34.06 10.17
N LEU A 14 25.67 33.27 9.32
CA LEU A 14 24.30 32.81 9.51
C LEU A 14 24.22 32.10 10.87
N ALA A 15 23.62 32.79 11.84
CA ALA A 15 23.24 32.23 13.12
C ALA A 15 22.37 30.97 12.88
N PRO A 16 22.56 29.88 13.65
CA PRO A 16 21.71 28.71 13.52
C PRO A 16 20.27 29.11 13.85
N SER A 17 19.37 28.84 12.92
CA SER A 17 17.92 28.94 13.09
C SER A 17 17.51 28.18 14.34
N ILE A 18 17.24 28.91 15.42
CA ILE A 18 16.74 28.39 16.69
C ILE A 18 15.40 27.74 16.39
N ALA A 19 15.35 26.41 16.50
CA ALA A 19 14.08 25.67 16.53
C ALA A 19 13.19 26.29 17.61
N PRO A 20 11.88 26.44 17.40
CA PRO A 20 11.01 26.99 18.44
C PRO A 20 11.15 26.14 19.71
N GLU A 21 11.67 26.73 20.78
CA GLU A 21 11.72 26.07 22.09
C GLU A 21 10.30 25.74 22.51
N GLU A 22 9.99 24.44 22.59
CA GLU A 22 8.76 23.97 23.23
C GLU A 22 8.70 24.54 24.66
N PRO A 23 7.54 25.02 25.14
CA PRO A 23 7.41 25.55 26.49
C PRO A 23 7.85 24.48 27.50
N GLN A 24 8.90 24.77 28.28
CA GLN A 24 9.42 23.87 29.29
C GLN A 24 8.39 23.69 30.41
N LEU A 25 7.60 22.61 30.33
CA LEU A 25 6.65 22.21 31.35
C LEU A 25 7.38 21.98 32.69
N ILE A 26 7.02 22.72 33.74
CA ILE A 26 7.68 22.64 35.05
C ILE A 26 7.14 21.40 35.79
N VAL A 27 7.84 20.28 35.68
CA VAL A 27 7.48 19.02 36.35
C VAL A 27 7.79 19.10 37.85
N PRO A 28 6.84 18.75 38.75
CA PRO A 28 7.08 18.75 40.20
C PRO A 28 8.31 17.91 40.61
N PRO A 29 9.20 18.42 41.49
CA PRO A 29 10.43 17.71 41.87
C PRO A 29 10.21 16.35 42.55
N ALA A 30 9.04 16.14 43.17
CA ALA A 30 8.67 14.85 43.76
C ALA A 30 8.33 13.82 42.68
N LEU A 31 7.50 14.20 41.70
CA LEU A 31 7.14 13.37 40.55
C LEU A 31 8.38 13.03 39.71
N ARG A 32 9.25 14.01 39.44
CA ARG A 32 10.51 13.79 38.71
C ARG A 32 11.40 12.76 39.39
N ARG A 33 11.50 12.77 40.73
CA ARG A 33 12.24 11.77 41.50
C ARG A 33 11.64 10.37 41.37
N THR A 34 10.32 10.26 41.38
CA THR A 34 9.61 8.98 41.19
C THR A 34 9.83 8.42 39.79
N ILE A 35 9.70 9.25 38.74
CA ILE A 35 9.96 8.87 37.34
C ILE A 35 11.38 8.32 37.18
N ILE A 36 12.38 9.08 37.63
CA ILE A 36 13.79 8.66 37.52
C ILE A 36 14.05 7.39 38.34
N ARG A 37 13.44 7.25 39.53
CA ARG A 37 13.58 6.06 40.36
C ARG A 37 13.03 4.81 39.67
N VAL A 38 11.82 4.87 39.12
CA VAL A 38 11.20 3.72 38.45
C VAL A 38 12.01 3.34 37.19
N PHE A 39 12.23 4.29 36.28
CA PHE A 39 12.91 4.01 35.02
C PHE A 39 14.38 3.61 35.20
N ASN A 40 15.18 4.34 36.00
CA ASN A 40 16.61 4.03 36.14
C ASN A 40 16.90 2.91 37.15
N LYS A 41 16.21 2.86 38.30
CA LYS A 41 16.55 1.88 39.37
C LYS A 41 15.78 0.57 39.26
N GLN A 42 14.54 0.56 38.77
CA GLN A 42 13.75 -0.67 38.68
C GLN A 42 13.89 -1.33 37.31
N TYR A 43 13.92 -0.55 36.22
CA TYR A 43 13.96 -1.09 34.85
C TYR A 43 15.29 -0.87 34.12
N GLY A 44 16.25 -0.13 34.70
CA GLY A 44 17.56 0.10 34.08
C GLY A 44 17.53 0.92 32.79
N LEU A 45 16.46 1.68 32.54
CA LEU A 45 16.22 2.44 31.32
C LEU A 45 16.83 3.83 31.39
N THR A 46 17.29 4.35 30.24
CA THR A 46 17.75 5.75 30.14
C THR A 46 16.65 6.64 29.58
N LEU A 47 16.34 7.74 30.28
CA LEU A 47 15.21 8.60 29.96
C LEU A 47 15.68 9.94 29.38
N HIS A 48 15.17 10.30 28.21
CA HIS A 48 15.44 11.62 27.60
C HIS A 48 14.61 12.72 28.29
N ALA A 49 15.10 13.96 28.33
CA ALA A 49 14.41 15.08 29.00
C ALA A 49 12.99 15.30 28.45
N SER A 50 12.78 15.11 27.15
CA SER A 50 11.48 15.22 26.49
C SER A 50 10.46 14.16 26.92
N ALA A 51 10.91 12.99 27.42
CA ALA A 51 10.01 11.93 27.90
C ALA A 51 9.42 12.27 29.28
N VAL A 52 10.14 13.03 30.11
CA VAL A 52 9.65 13.48 31.43
C VAL A 52 8.44 14.41 31.26
N ALA A 53 8.50 15.32 30.30
CA ALA A 53 7.41 16.24 29.99
C ALA A 53 6.16 15.50 29.50
N PHE A 54 6.35 14.46 28.67
CA PHE A 54 5.24 13.60 28.21
C PHE A 54 4.57 12.85 29.36
N ILE A 55 5.35 12.18 30.23
CA ILE A 55 4.81 11.47 31.40
C ILE A 55 3.99 12.42 32.27
N HIS A 56 4.46 13.66 32.47
CA HIS A 56 3.70 14.66 33.20
C HIS A 56 2.36 14.97 32.53
N SER A 57 2.35 15.27 31.22
CA SER A 57 1.12 15.56 30.49
C SER A 57 0.15 14.36 30.47
N THR A 58 0.65 13.12 30.44
CA THR A 58 -0.17 11.91 30.51
C THR A 58 -0.78 11.71 31.90
N LEU A 59 -0.02 11.95 32.97
CA LEU A 59 -0.57 11.89 34.33
C LEU A 59 -1.59 13.02 34.59
N GLU A 60 -1.36 14.18 33.97
CA GLU A 60 -2.29 15.31 34.00
C GLU A 60 -3.61 14.97 33.32
N SER A 61 -3.57 14.36 32.11
CA SER A 61 -4.77 14.03 31.35
C SER A 61 -5.69 13.02 32.05
N HIS A 62 -5.14 12.16 32.91
CA HIS A 62 -5.93 11.20 33.71
C HIS A 62 -6.22 11.68 35.15
N GLY A 63 -5.90 12.93 35.49
CA GLY A 63 -6.13 13.47 36.83
C GLY A 63 -5.24 12.87 37.93
N LEU A 64 -4.22 12.08 37.57
CA LEU A 64 -3.34 11.36 38.50
C LEU A 64 -2.30 12.25 39.19
N LEU A 65 -2.16 13.53 38.79
CA LEU A 65 -1.26 14.47 39.47
C LEU A 65 -1.65 14.75 40.93
N GLN A 66 -2.92 14.55 41.30
CA GLN A 66 -3.42 14.85 42.64
C GLN A 66 -3.26 13.69 43.63
N ASP A 67 -2.96 12.47 43.16
CA ASP A 67 -2.78 11.28 44.00
C ASP A 67 -1.35 10.69 43.89
N PRO A 68 -0.44 11.05 44.82
CA PRO A 68 0.93 10.54 44.84
C PRO A 68 1.06 9.02 45.04
N THR A 69 0.02 8.34 45.50
CA THR A 69 0.08 6.89 45.77
C THR A 69 0.02 6.07 44.48
N GLN A 70 -0.70 6.57 43.47
CA GLN A 70 -0.90 5.92 42.16
C GLN A 70 0.24 6.19 41.17
N TRP A 71 1.13 7.16 41.46
CA TRP A 71 2.25 7.50 40.57
C TRP A 71 3.16 6.32 40.28
N ASN A 72 3.49 5.50 41.29
CA ASN A 72 4.41 4.38 41.08
C ASN A 72 3.82 3.35 40.10
N GLU A 73 2.55 3.01 40.25
CA GLU A 73 1.89 2.02 39.40
C GLU A 73 1.75 2.52 37.95
N ALA A 74 1.23 3.74 37.76
CA ALA A 74 1.08 4.33 36.43
C ALA A 74 2.44 4.49 35.70
N ILE A 75 3.49 4.89 36.42
CA ILE A 75 4.84 5.03 35.84
C ILE A 75 5.46 3.65 35.55
N GLN A 76 5.18 2.62 36.37
CA GLN A 76 5.64 1.24 36.11
C GLN A 76 5.01 0.66 34.85
N TRP A 77 3.72 0.93 34.60
CA TRP A 77 3.05 0.54 33.35
C TRP A 77 3.74 1.15 32.13
N LEU A 78 4.05 2.46 32.18
CA LEU A 78 4.79 3.15 31.13
C LEU A 78 6.26 2.66 30.98
N ALA A 79 6.84 2.11 32.05
CA ALA A 79 8.23 1.63 32.07
C ALA A 79 8.42 0.21 31.52
N LYS A 80 7.34 -0.53 31.22
CA LYS A 80 7.40 -1.87 30.57
C LYS A 80 7.87 -1.83 29.10
N GLY A 81 8.35 -0.69 28.61
CA GLY A 81 8.77 -0.44 27.22
C GLY A 81 10.28 -0.61 26.93
N PRO A 82 10.76 -0.13 25.76
CA PRO A 82 12.10 -0.41 25.23
C PRO A 82 13.26 0.25 26.02
N SER A 83 14.49 -0.24 25.78
CA SER A 83 15.74 0.09 26.52
C SER A 83 16.11 1.60 26.57
N ILE A 84 15.67 2.40 25.61
CA ILE A 84 15.90 3.86 25.53
C ILE A 84 14.56 4.57 25.36
N VAL A 85 14.21 5.46 26.29
CA VAL A 85 12.88 6.09 26.37
C VAL A 85 12.92 7.51 25.82
N THR A 86 12.59 7.65 24.53
CA THR A 86 12.29 8.94 23.89
C THR A 86 10.80 9.26 24.02
N ARG A 87 10.40 10.53 23.77
CA ARG A 87 8.97 10.94 23.77
C ARG A 87 8.14 10.09 22.81
N ALA A 88 8.60 9.92 21.58
CA ALA A 88 7.90 9.14 20.55
C ALA A 88 7.79 7.66 20.91
N ALA A 89 8.83 7.06 21.50
CA ALA A 89 8.78 5.68 21.97
C ALA A 89 7.76 5.50 23.10
N LEU A 90 7.71 6.46 24.02
CA LEU A 90 6.78 6.41 25.16
C LEU A 90 5.33 6.68 24.75
N GLU A 91 5.11 7.58 23.79
CA GLU A 91 3.79 7.83 23.21
C GLU A 91 3.24 6.58 22.52
N LYS A 92 4.09 5.85 21.79
CA LYS A 92 3.71 4.57 21.19
C LYS A 92 3.33 3.52 22.24
N VAL A 93 4.14 3.37 23.29
CA VAL A 93 3.85 2.43 24.40
C VAL A 93 2.55 2.81 25.10
N TYR A 94 2.31 4.10 25.35
CA TYR A 94 1.09 4.58 25.96
C TYR A 94 -0.15 4.29 25.08
N GLN A 95 -0.06 4.52 23.77
CA GLN A 95 -1.12 4.17 22.83
C GLN A 95 -1.40 2.65 22.81
N GLN A 96 -0.36 1.82 22.87
CA GLN A 96 -0.51 0.36 22.96
C GLN A 96 -1.23 -0.07 24.24
N LEU A 97 -0.86 0.49 25.40
CA LEU A 97 -1.53 0.18 26.67
C LEU A 97 -3.00 0.59 26.64
N LEU A 98 -3.31 1.79 26.14
CA LEU A 98 -4.70 2.22 25.96
C LEU A 98 -5.49 1.26 25.06
N LEU A 99 -4.89 0.79 23.96
CA LEU A 99 -5.52 -0.17 23.06
C LEU A 99 -5.82 -1.51 23.74
N GLU A 100 -4.89 -2.02 24.54
CA GLU A 100 -5.03 -3.29 25.25
C GLU A 100 -6.06 -3.22 26.38
N ASP A 101 -6.00 -2.17 27.21
CA ASP A 101 -6.94 -1.98 28.33
C ASP A 101 -8.37 -1.85 27.82
N THR A 102 -8.60 -0.98 26.83
CA THR A 102 -9.92 -0.81 26.22
C THR A 102 -10.40 -2.05 25.46
N ALA A 103 -9.50 -2.81 24.83
CA ALA A 103 -9.87 -4.08 24.18
C ALA A 103 -10.30 -5.15 25.21
N GLN A 104 -9.66 -5.19 26.38
CA GLN A 104 -10.06 -6.09 27.47
C GLN A 104 -11.41 -5.70 28.08
N GLU A 105 -11.69 -4.41 28.26
CA GLU A 105 -13.00 -3.92 28.71
C GLU A 105 -14.13 -4.33 27.75
N VAL A 106 -13.91 -4.18 26.44
CA VAL A 106 -14.89 -4.55 25.40
C VAL A 106 -15.14 -6.07 25.39
N GLN A 107 -14.11 -6.90 25.63
CA GLN A 107 -14.25 -8.35 25.70
C GLN A 107 -14.86 -8.84 27.03
N GLY A 108 -14.63 -8.12 28.13
CA GLY A 108 -15.08 -8.47 29.48
C GLY A 108 -16.56 -8.19 29.75
N GLY A 109 -17.26 -7.48 28.87
CA GLY A 109 -18.69 -7.19 29.01
C GLY A 109 -19.04 -6.26 30.18
N GLU A 110 -18.05 -5.64 30.82
CA GLU A 110 -18.27 -4.64 31.87
C GLU A 110 -18.54 -3.27 31.24
N THR A 111 -19.77 -3.01 30.82
CA THR A 111 -20.25 -1.63 30.61
C THR A 111 -20.42 -0.95 31.96
N GLN A 112 -19.32 -0.48 32.57
CA GLN A 112 -19.41 0.55 33.60
C GLN A 112 -19.64 1.89 32.92
N ASN A 113 -20.71 2.58 33.33
CA ASN A 113 -21.10 3.92 32.87
C ASN A 113 -20.12 5.01 33.34
N GLY A 114 -18.90 5.02 32.79
CA GLY A 114 -17.96 6.13 32.86
C GLY A 114 -17.32 6.26 31.50
N HIS A 115 -17.43 7.43 30.87
CA HIS A 115 -16.86 7.81 29.58
C HIS A 115 -15.89 6.78 28.97
N SER A 116 -16.39 5.87 28.12
CA SER A 116 -15.49 5.18 27.20
C SER A 116 -14.96 6.26 26.28
N ASP A 117 -13.73 6.71 26.51
CA ASP A 117 -12.99 7.52 25.56
C ASP A 117 -12.74 6.64 24.33
N ALA A 118 -13.77 6.56 23.47
CA ALA A 118 -13.72 5.82 22.22
C ALA A 118 -12.48 6.30 21.47
N ILE A 119 -11.59 5.36 21.16
CA ILE A 119 -10.31 5.67 20.55
C ILE A 119 -10.56 6.45 19.25
N ASP A 120 -9.99 7.65 19.19
CA ASP A 120 -10.13 8.56 18.06
C ASP A 120 -9.58 7.89 16.78
N PRO A 121 -10.44 7.59 15.78
CA PRO A 121 -10.03 6.92 14.55
C PRO A 121 -9.04 7.76 13.73
N ASP A 122 -9.01 9.09 13.90
CA ASP A 122 -8.08 9.97 13.20
C ASP A 122 -6.60 9.67 13.54
N LYS A 123 -6.34 9.17 14.75
CA LYS A 123 -4.98 8.82 15.19
C LYS A 123 -4.44 7.57 14.51
N TYR A 124 -5.32 6.70 14.04
CA TYR A 124 -5.00 5.41 13.43
C TYR A 124 -5.19 5.39 11.92
N PHE A 125 -5.48 6.55 11.31
CA PHE A 125 -5.59 6.70 9.87
C PHE A 125 -4.34 7.37 9.29
N HIS A 126 -3.61 6.63 8.45
CA HIS A 126 -2.38 7.09 7.84
C HIS A 126 -2.41 6.89 6.31
N PRO A 127 -2.68 7.95 5.54
CA PRO A 127 -2.43 7.98 4.10
C PRO A 127 -0.93 8.06 3.83
N LEU A 128 -0.35 6.98 3.32
CA LEU A 128 1.09 6.87 3.12
C LEU A 128 1.50 7.24 1.70
N ASP A 129 2.54 8.07 1.61
CA ASP A 129 3.31 8.30 0.40
C ASP A 129 4.40 7.23 0.31
N VAL A 130 4.37 6.45 -0.78
CA VAL A 130 5.27 5.30 -0.96
C VAL A 130 6.74 5.69 -1.03
N PHE A 131 7.05 6.94 -1.40
CA PHE A 131 8.45 7.42 -1.40
C PHE A 131 9.02 7.64 0.01
N LYS A 132 8.15 7.64 1.04
CA LYS A 132 8.54 7.77 2.45
C LYS A 132 8.62 6.41 3.16
N MET A 133 8.23 5.33 2.49
CA MET A 133 8.30 3.98 3.06
C MET A 133 9.76 3.55 3.30
N PRO A 134 10.01 2.74 4.33
CA PRO A 134 11.32 2.17 4.55
C PRO A 134 11.65 1.15 3.45
N LYS A 135 12.89 1.20 2.93
CA LYS A 135 13.38 0.21 1.97
C LYS A 135 13.66 -1.10 2.69
N ILE A 136 12.85 -2.10 2.39
CA ILE A 136 12.95 -3.46 2.94
C ILE A 136 13.31 -4.42 1.82
N VAL A 137 14.36 -5.20 2.06
CA VAL A 137 14.90 -6.15 1.09
C VAL A 137 14.74 -7.56 1.62
N PHE A 138 14.40 -8.50 0.75
CA PHE A 138 14.39 -9.92 1.06
C PHE A 138 15.80 -10.51 0.97
N ASP A 139 16.29 -11.12 2.05
CA ASP A 139 17.53 -11.89 2.05
C ASP A 139 17.20 -13.37 1.76
N GLU A 140 17.60 -13.86 0.59
CA GLU A 140 17.38 -15.24 0.16
C GLU A 140 18.02 -16.29 1.10
N ARG A 141 19.21 -16.00 1.64
CA ARG A 141 19.93 -16.97 2.50
C ARG A 141 19.26 -17.09 3.85
N ARG A 142 18.83 -15.96 4.41
CA ARG A 142 18.15 -15.91 5.71
C ARG A 142 16.65 -16.19 5.60
N LYS A 143 16.09 -16.10 4.40
CA LYS A 143 14.66 -16.19 4.10
C LYS A 143 13.82 -15.21 4.93
N MET A 144 14.36 -14.02 5.16
CA MET A 144 13.75 -12.98 5.99
C MET A 144 13.83 -11.62 5.31
N PHE A 145 12.93 -10.72 5.70
CA PHE A 145 12.95 -9.33 5.27
C PHE A 145 13.79 -8.50 6.22
N GLU A 146 14.68 -7.68 5.66
CA GLU A 146 15.57 -6.82 6.43
C GLU A 146 15.38 -5.35 6.02
N LYS A 147 15.26 -4.49 7.02
CA LYS A 147 15.26 -3.04 6.82
C LYS A 147 16.68 -2.58 6.53
N LEU A 148 16.88 -1.90 5.40
CA LEU A 148 18.17 -1.32 5.09
C LEU A 148 18.47 -0.10 5.99
N PRO A 149 19.75 0.14 6.33
CA PRO A 149 20.14 1.30 7.12
C PRO A 149 19.83 2.60 6.36
N GLU A 150 19.61 3.69 7.10
CA GLU A 150 19.27 4.99 6.52
C GLU A 150 20.33 5.56 5.56
N SER A 151 21.57 5.10 5.65
CA SER A 151 22.64 5.44 4.69
C SER A 151 22.37 4.93 3.27
N LYS A 152 21.48 3.95 3.11
CA LYS A 152 21.09 3.35 1.82
C LYS A 152 19.65 3.69 1.44
N LYS A 153 19.25 4.95 1.60
CA LYS A 153 17.94 5.43 1.13
C LYS A 153 17.82 5.23 -0.40
N PRO A 154 16.64 4.81 -0.90
CA PRO A 154 16.43 4.63 -2.32
C PRO A 154 16.61 5.96 -3.07
N SER A 155 17.25 5.90 -4.22
CA SER A 155 17.46 7.01 -5.15
C SER A 155 16.63 6.80 -6.41
N ILE A 156 16.20 7.91 -7.01
CA ILE A 156 15.58 7.91 -8.35
C ILE A 156 16.64 7.56 -9.41
N LEU A 157 17.87 8.01 -9.21
CA LEU A 157 19.02 7.68 -10.05
C LEU A 157 19.74 6.49 -9.44
N ALA A 158 19.21 5.31 -9.73
CA ALA A 158 19.68 4.05 -9.17
C ALA A 158 21.04 3.62 -9.75
N PRO A 159 21.89 2.95 -8.97
CA PRO A 159 23.12 2.35 -9.49
C PRO A 159 22.81 1.19 -10.45
N PRO A 160 23.73 0.81 -11.37
CA PRO A 160 23.49 -0.24 -12.36
C PRO A 160 23.06 -1.59 -11.76
N GLN A 161 23.53 -1.91 -10.55
CA GLN A 161 23.21 -3.15 -9.84
C GLN A 161 21.73 -3.23 -9.42
N ALA A 162 21.04 -2.11 -9.30
CA ALA A 162 19.64 -2.09 -8.89
C ALA A 162 18.73 -2.72 -9.96
N LYS A 163 19.06 -2.60 -11.25
CA LYS A 163 18.26 -3.13 -12.37
C LYS A 163 18.08 -4.66 -12.30
N PRO A 164 19.13 -5.48 -12.25
CA PRO A 164 18.94 -6.93 -12.07
C PRO A 164 18.49 -7.26 -10.64
N GLY A 165 18.89 -6.46 -9.64
CA GLY A 165 18.61 -6.73 -8.23
C GLY A 165 17.12 -6.79 -7.89
N TYR A 166 16.30 -5.87 -8.40
CA TYR A 166 14.87 -5.86 -8.07
C TYR A 166 14.13 -7.07 -8.70
N LEU A 167 14.50 -7.48 -9.92
CA LEU A 167 13.92 -8.65 -10.58
C LEU A 167 14.31 -9.95 -9.86
N ALA A 168 15.59 -10.07 -9.47
CA ALA A 168 16.07 -11.19 -8.67
C ALA A 168 15.31 -11.27 -7.33
N GLU A 169 15.08 -10.14 -6.67
CA GLU A 169 14.32 -10.09 -5.42
C GLU A 169 12.87 -10.55 -5.61
N ARG A 170 12.18 -10.12 -6.68
CA ARG A 170 10.82 -10.60 -7.01
C ARG A 170 10.80 -12.13 -7.17
N LEU A 171 11.76 -12.66 -7.95
CA LEU A 171 11.88 -14.10 -8.19
C LEU A 171 12.11 -14.86 -6.86
N GLN A 172 13.01 -14.36 -6.00
CA GLN A 172 13.35 -14.97 -4.71
C GLN A 172 12.15 -14.99 -3.74
N ILE A 173 11.38 -13.90 -3.66
CA ILE A 173 10.20 -13.82 -2.79
C ILE A 173 9.16 -14.85 -3.21
N ILE A 174 8.84 -14.92 -4.51
CA ILE A 174 7.85 -15.86 -5.03
C ILE A 174 8.36 -17.31 -4.92
N ARG A 175 9.65 -17.55 -5.20
CA ARG A 175 10.28 -18.85 -4.97
C ARG A 175 10.11 -19.30 -3.51
N ASN A 176 10.31 -18.39 -2.56
CA ASN A 176 10.14 -18.70 -1.14
C ASN A 176 8.66 -18.96 -0.77
N ILE A 177 7.70 -18.30 -1.43
CA ILE A 177 6.27 -18.63 -1.31
C ILE A 177 6.00 -20.05 -1.81
N ILE A 178 6.46 -20.39 -3.01
CA ILE A 178 6.26 -21.73 -3.60
C ILE A 178 6.84 -22.82 -2.69
N MET A 179 8.07 -22.64 -2.22
CA MET A 179 8.76 -23.64 -1.38
C MET A 179 8.13 -23.83 0.01
N ARG A 180 7.21 -22.96 0.43
CA ARG A 180 6.43 -23.11 1.67
C ARG A 180 5.10 -23.81 1.45
N ASN A 181 4.63 -23.92 0.21
CA ASN A 181 3.38 -24.60 -0.13
C ASN A 181 3.54 -26.12 0.01
N GLU A 182 2.54 -26.78 0.58
CA GLU A 182 2.55 -28.21 0.89
C GLU A 182 2.83 -29.11 -0.34
N ASN A 183 2.35 -28.71 -1.52
CA ASN A 183 2.55 -29.46 -2.76
C ASN A 183 4.04 -29.53 -3.20
N PHE A 184 4.86 -28.60 -2.71
CA PHE A 184 6.28 -28.45 -3.03
C PHE A 184 7.20 -28.84 -1.87
N LEU A 185 6.65 -29.39 -0.78
CA LEU A 185 7.43 -29.91 0.34
C LEU A 185 7.80 -31.38 0.08
N PRO A 186 9.08 -31.77 0.23
CA PRO A 186 9.49 -33.15 0.02
C PRO A 186 8.77 -34.06 1.02
N PRO A 187 8.22 -35.19 0.57
CA PRO A 187 7.52 -36.11 1.45
C PRO A 187 8.48 -36.63 2.51
N LEU A 188 8.01 -36.73 3.75
CA LEU A 188 8.78 -37.34 4.84
C LEU A 188 9.18 -38.76 4.46
N ALA A 189 10.36 -39.22 4.89
CA ALA A 189 10.91 -40.53 4.51
C ALA A 189 9.99 -41.72 4.82
N SER A 190 9.06 -41.55 5.78
CA SER A 190 8.04 -42.52 6.20
C SER A 190 6.68 -42.38 5.46
N GLY A 191 6.56 -41.47 4.49
CA GLY A 191 5.35 -41.24 3.71
C GLY A 191 5.04 -42.38 2.74
N SER A 192 3.77 -42.48 2.35
CA SER A 192 3.30 -43.51 1.43
C SER A 192 3.86 -43.31 0.01
N ALA A 193 3.84 -44.35 -0.84
CA ALA A 193 4.27 -44.22 -2.24
C ALA A 193 3.44 -43.18 -3.01
N ARG A 194 2.16 -42.99 -2.65
CA ARG A 194 1.29 -41.94 -3.23
C ARG A 194 1.78 -40.53 -2.91
N ASP A 195 2.34 -40.31 -1.72
CA ASP A 195 2.88 -38.99 -1.33
C ASP A 195 4.16 -38.65 -2.11
N ARG A 196 4.87 -39.67 -2.63
CA ARG A 196 6.04 -39.47 -3.49
C ARG A 196 5.68 -39.11 -4.92
N ASP A 197 4.54 -39.61 -5.43
CA ASP A 197 4.06 -39.31 -6.77
C ASP A 197 3.29 -37.97 -6.85
N ALA A 198 2.77 -37.46 -5.73
CA ALA A 198 2.07 -36.17 -5.66
C ALA A 198 3.00 -34.95 -5.49
N PHE A 199 4.29 -35.17 -5.21
CA PHE A 199 5.26 -34.11 -4.92
C PHE A 199 5.72 -33.39 -6.18
N MET A 200 5.53 -32.06 -6.21
CA MET A 200 5.96 -31.22 -7.32
C MET A 200 7.40 -30.74 -7.12
N LYS A 201 8.37 -31.40 -7.78
CA LYS A 201 9.79 -31.05 -7.66
C LYS A 201 10.19 -29.91 -8.62
N LEU A 202 10.47 -28.73 -8.07
CA LEU A 202 11.10 -27.65 -8.83
C LEU A 202 12.54 -28.02 -9.22
N THR A 203 12.83 -27.85 -10.50
CA THR A 203 14.18 -27.99 -11.07
C THR A 203 14.66 -26.64 -11.56
N SER A 204 15.96 -26.35 -11.42
CA SER A 204 16.56 -25.13 -12.00
C SER A 204 17.08 -25.39 -13.41
N THR A 205 17.20 -24.33 -14.20
CA THR A 205 17.63 -24.41 -15.61
C THR A 205 19.02 -25.04 -15.77
N ALA A 206 19.92 -24.87 -14.80
CA ALA A 206 21.25 -25.48 -14.80
C ALA A 206 21.22 -27.02 -14.77
N ASN A 207 20.12 -27.62 -14.33
CA ASN A 207 19.98 -29.09 -14.22
C ASN A 207 19.37 -29.74 -15.47
N LEU A 208 19.11 -28.97 -16.54
CA LEU A 208 18.53 -29.47 -17.79
C LEU A 208 19.57 -30.12 -18.70
N LEU A 209 20.81 -29.64 -18.66
CA LEU A 209 21.87 -30.03 -19.58
C LEU A 209 22.10 -31.56 -19.55
N GLY A 210 22.04 -32.19 -20.73
CA GLY A 210 22.25 -33.64 -20.88
C GLY A 210 21.08 -34.53 -20.45
N ARG A 211 19.91 -33.95 -20.19
CA ARG A 211 18.68 -34.66 -19.80
C ARG A 211 17.56 -34.50 -20.82
N GLN A 212 17.89 -34.54 -22.10
CA GLN A 212 16.91 -34.48 -23.18
C GLN A 212 15.90 -35.65 -23.08
N GLY A 213 14.63 -35.37 -23.41
CA GLY A 213 13.50 -36.30 -23.29
C GLY A 213 12.92 -36.45 -21.89
N GLN A 214 13.48 -35.76 -20.88
CA GLN A 214 12.93 -35.79 -19.52
C GLN A 214 11.93 -34.65 -19.28
N ARG A 215 11.00 -34.90 -18.36
CA ARG A 215 10.02 -33.91 -17.91
C ARG A 215 10.54 -33.13 -16.72
N PHE A 216 10.28 -31.83 -16.73
CA PHE A 216 10.69 -30.90 -15.69
C PHE A 216 9.53 -29.98 -15.32
N LEU A 217 9.49 -29.62 -14.03
CA LEU A 217 8.74 -28.48 -13.53
C LEU A 217 9.73 -27.38 -13.19
N LEU A 218 9.63 -26.26 -13.92
CA LEU A 218 10.52 -25.12 -13.79
C LEU A 218 9.75 -23.92 -13.21
N PHE A 219 10.47 -23.07 -12.50
CA PHE A 219 9.97 -21.78 -12.02
C PHE A 219 10.94 -20.68 -12.46
N GLY A 220 10.42 -19.65 -13.12
CA GLY A 220 11.22 -18.53 -13.62
C GLY A 220 10.37 -17.40 -14.17
N MET A 221 11.03 -16.36 -14.65
CA MET A 221 10.42 -15.22 -15.33
C MET A 221 10.21 -15.53 -16.81
N LEU A 222 8.98 -15.35 -17.30
CA LEU A 222 8.68 -15.38 -18.73
C LEU A 222 9.29 -14.17 -19.41
N CYS A 223 10.15 -14.39 -20.40
CA CYS A 223 10.82 -13.33 -21.13
C CYS A 223 10.99 -13.71 -22.61
N THR A 224 11.49 -12.77 -23.38
CA THR A 224 11.77 -12.95 -24.80
C THR A 224 13.27 -12.85 -25.04
N SER A 225 13.82 -13.86 -25.71
CA SER A 225 15.23 -13.91 -26.10
C SER A 225 15.55 -12.88 -27.18
N SER A 226 16.84 -12.65 -27.45
CA SER A 226 17.30 -11.75 -28.53
C SER A 226 16.69 -12.08 -29.89
N ASP A 227 16.36 -13.35 -30.10
CA ASP A 227 15.85 -13.88 -31.37
C ASP A 227 14.31 -13.76 -31.48
N GLY A 228 13.66 -13.09 -30.51
CA GLY A 228 12.21 -12.89 -30.50
C GLY A 228 11.39 -14.11 -30.06
N ARG A 229 12.05 -15.17 -29.57
CA ARG A 229 11.38 -16.38 -29.06
C ARG A 229 11.18 -16.30 -27.55
N TYR A 230 10.07 -16.85 -27.07
CA TYR A 230 9.83 -16.98 -25.64
C TYR A 230 10.86 -17.88 -24.96
N ALA A 231 11.14 -17.55 -23.71
CA ALA A 231 12.09 -18.22 -22.86
C ALA A 231 11.72 -18.03 -21.38
N LEU A 232 12.27 -18.89 -20.54
CA LEU A 232 12.15 -18.84 -19.09
C LEU A 232 13.51 -18.53 -18.49
N GLU A 233 13.60 -17.50 -17.67
CA GLU A 233 14.81 -17.08 -16.97
C GLU A 233 14.68 -17.35 -15.46
N ASP A 234 15.62 -18.09 -14.88
CA ASP A 234 15.74 -18.27 -13.43
C ASP A 234 17.04 -17.64 -12.89
N THR A 235 17.42 -17.96 -11.66
CA THR A 235 18.67 -17.43 -11.06
C THR A 235 19.94 -17.98 -11.71
N ASP A 236 19.85 -19.14 -12.37
CA ASP A 236 21.01 -19.88 -12.87
C ASP A 236 21.22 -19.70 -14.38
N GLY A 237 20.14 -19.43 -15.12
CA GLY A 237 20.20 -19.27 -16.56
C GLY A 237 18.85 -19.08 -17.23
N MET A 238 18.84 -19.31 -18.55
CA MET A 238 17.70 -19.09 -19.43
C MET A 238 17.51 -20.31 -20.33
N VAL A 239 16.26 -20.74 -20.53
CA VAL A 239 15.92 -21.83 -21.45
C VAL A 239 14.80 -21.40 -22.40
N GLY A 240 14.92 -21.76 -23.68
CA GLY A 240 13.88 -21.45 -24.67
C GLY A 240 12.58 -22.20 -24.39
N LEU A 241 11.45 -21.53 -24.57
CA LEU A 241 10.11 -22.10 -24.41
C LEU A 241 9.45 -22.32 -25.77
N ASP A 242 8.88 -23.50 -25.95
CA ASP A 242 7.86 -23.76 -26.96
C ASP A 242 6.52 -23.84 -26.24
N LEU A 243 5.63 -22.90 -26.57
CA LEU A 243 4.33 -22.73 -25.91
C LEU A 243 3.18 -23.22 -26.77
N ASP A 244 3.43 -23.76 -27.97
CA ASP A 244 2.38 -24.04 -28.96
C ASP A 244 1.26 -24.91 -28.37
N ASP A 245 1.63 -26.02 -27.72
CA ASP A 245 0.73 -26.98 -27.07
C ASP A 245 0.46 -26.69 -25.58
N ALA A 246 0.97 -25.58 -25.05
CA ALA A 246 0.91 -25.30 -23.62
C ALA A 246 -0.53 -24.97 -23.17
N LEU A 247 -1.02 -25.71 -22.18
CA LEU A 247 -2.30 -25.43 -21.51
C LEU A 247 -2.11 -24.35 -20.43
N PRO A 248 -2.67 -23.15 -20.60
CA PRO A 248 -2.58 -22.11 -19.58
C PRO A 248 -3.55 -22.37 -18.42
N GLY A 249 -3.04 -22.16 -17.20
CA GLY A 249 -3.82 -22.11 -15.97
C GLY A 249 -4.69 -20.84 -15.87
N GLU A 250 -5.30 -20.62 -14.71
CA GLU A 250 -6.08 -19.38 -14.48
C GLU A 250 -5.14 -18.17 -14.33
N GLY A 251 -5.47 -17.06 -15.00
CA GLY A 251 -4.69 -15.83 -14.96
C GLY A 251 -4.29 -15.32 -16.35
N ILE A 252 -3.62 -14.17 -16.38
CA ILE A 252 -3.12 -13.50 -17.58
C ILE A 252 -1.60 -13.64 -17.59
N PHE A 253 -1.08 -14.47 -18.49
CA PHE A 253 0.35 -14.69 -18.61
C PHE A 253 0.95 -13.62 -19.51
N THR A 254 1.77 -12.72 -18.95
CA THR A 254 2.49 -11.69 -19.71
C THR A 254 3.99 -11.91 -19.62
N GLU A 255 4.74 -11.31 -20.55
CA GLU A 255 6.18 -11.13 -20.33
C GLU A 255 6.44 -10.45 -18.98
N GLY A 256 7.52 -10.82 -18.30
CA GLY A 256 7.86 -10.36 -16.96
C GLY A 256 7.09 -11.04 -15.82
N SER A 257 6.09 -11.89 -16.11
CA SER A 257 5.43 -12.71 -15.09
C SER A 257 6.34 -13.85 -14.62
N MET A 258 6.33 -14.13 -13.33
CA MET A 258 6.97 -15.29 -12.71
C MET A 258 6.01 -16.48 -12.82
N ILE A 259 6.40 -17.53 -13.55
CA ILE A 259 5.51 -18.62 -13.92
C ILE A 259 6.11 -19.99 -13.58
N LEU A 260 5.23 -20.95 -13.38
CA LEU A 260 5.53 -22.37 -13.34
C LEU A 260 5.33 -22.95 -14.74
N VAL A 261 6.29 -23.72 -15.23
CA VAL A 261 6.24 -24.39 -16.53
C VAL A 261 6.47 -25.87 -16.33
N GLU A 262 5.48 -26.69 -16.66
CA GLU A 262 5.64 -28.13 -16.77
C GLU A 262 5.85 -28.48 -18.24
N GLY A 263 6.93 -29.21 -18.56
CA GLY A 263 7.23 -29.56 -19.94
C GLY A 263 8.34 -30.58 -20.08
N GLU A 264 8.62 -30.94 -21.32
CA GLU A 264 9.71 -31.85 -21.70
C GLU A 264 10.88 -31.07 -22.31
N TYR A 265 12.11 -31.42 -21.90
CA TYR A 265 13.30 -30.82 -22.47
C TYR A 265 13.68 -31.52 -23.78
N THR A 266 13.59 -30.80 -24.91
CA THR A 266 13.72 -31.36 -26.25
C THR A 266 15.18 -31.46 -26.71
N ALA A 267 15.41 -32.11 -27.85
CA ALA A 267 16.74 -32.22 -28.46
C ALA A 267 17.31 -30.86 -28.92
N GLU A 268 16.43 -29.90 -29.20
CA GLU A 268 16.76 -28.52 -29.58
C GLU A 268 17.09 -27.62 -28.38
N GLU A 269 17.28 -28.20 -27.19
CA GLU A 269 17.61 -27.50 -25.94
C GLU A 269 16.52 -26.48 -25.52
N ARG A 270 15.25 -26.82 -25.79
CA ARG A 270 14.08 -26.02 -25.42
C ARG A 270 13.15 -26.84 -24.53
N ILE A 271 12.29 -26.17 -23.78
CA ILE A 271 11.19 -26.81 -23.05
C ILE A 271 9.93 -26.73 -23.91
N ARG A 272 9.43 -27.88 -24.35
CA ARG A 272 8.07 -27.99 -24.88
C ARG A 272 7.12 -28.01 -23.70
N ALA A 273 6.42 -26.91 -23.48
CA ALA A 273 5.53 -26.74 -22.34
C ALA A 273 4.23 -27.51 -22.57
N PHE A 274 3.85 -28.33 -21.60
CA PHE A 274 2.54 -28.99 -21.54
C PHE A 274 1.53 -28.13 -20.79
N ALA A 275 1.97 -27.47 -19.72
CA ALA A 275 1.14 -26.59 -18.92
C ALA A 275 1.95 -25.42 -18.36
N ILE A 276 1.29 -24.27 -18.23
CA ILE A 276 1.83 -23.09 -17.56
C ILE A 276 0.88 -22.60 -16.47
N GLY A 277 1.41 -22.17 -15.34
CA GLY A 277 0.63 -21.74 -14.18
C GLY A 277 1.26 -20.55 -13.47
N HIS A 278 0.44 -19.69 -12.87
CA HIS A 278 0.93 -18.74 -11.88
C HIS A 278 1.36 -19.49 -10.60
N PRO A 279 2.30 -18.93 -9.82
CA PRO A 279 2.67 -19.50 -8.53
C PRO A 279 1.48 -19.50 -7.57
N PRO A 280 1.40 -20.45 -6.62
CA PRO A 280 0.42 -20.39 -5.56
C PRO A 280 0.60 -19.12 -4.70
N SER A 281 -0.51 -18.53 -4.30
CA SER A 281 -0.59 -17.42 -3.35
C SER A 281 -0.35 -17.86 -1.90
N GLU A 282 0.13 -16.94 -1.05
CA GLU A 282 0.22 -17.11 0.41
C GLU A 282 -0.80 -16.19 1.08
N SER A 283 -1.56 -16.72 2.05
CA SER A 283 -2.55 -15.94 2.79
C SER A 283 -1.90 -14.85 3.64
N ARG A 284 -2.60 -13.73 3.84
CA ARG A 284 -2.13 -12.60 4.66
C ARG A 284 -1.71 -13.03 6.07
N GLU A 285 -2.49 -13.91 6.69
CA GLU A 285 -2.25 -14.41 8.06
C GLU A 285 -0.92 -15.16 8.15
N THR A 286 -0.67 -16.09 7.22
CA THR A 286 0.57 -16.87 7.15
C THR A 286 1.77 -15.96 6.88
N ALA A 287 1.66 -15.06 5.90
CA ALA A 287 2.72 -14.12 5.56
C ALA A 287 3.09 -13.20 6.74
N LYS A 288 2.09 -12.68 7.47
CA LYS A 288 2.32 -11.82 8.64
C LYS A 288 2.94 -12.54 9.82
N MET A 289 2.54 -13.79 10.10
CA MET A 289 3.19 -14.60 11.15
C MET A 289 4.69 -14.78 10.87
N LEU A 290 5.04 -14.99 9.60
CA LEU A 290 6.44 -15.18 9.17
C LEU A 290 7.23 -13.87 9.16
N CYS A 291 6.57 -12.74 8.88
CA CYS A 291 7.19 -11.41 8.87
C CYS A 291 6.99 -10.64 10.18
N SER A 292 6.75 -11.34 11.30
CA SER A 292 6.56 -10.71 12.60
C SER A 292 7.77 -9.84 12.97
N GLY A 293 7.52 -8.58 13.34
CA GLY A 293 8.57 -7.61 13.67
C GLY A 293 9.10 -6.79 12.48
N VAL A 294 8.67 -7.04 11.25
CA VAL A 294 9.04 -6.24 10.08
C VAL A 294 8.06 -5.08 9.88
N ASP A 295 8.59 -3.87 9.74
CA ASP A 295 7.81 -2.66 9.49
C ASP A 295 7.82 -2.28 8.01
N PHE A 296 6.88 -2.83 7.23
CA PHE A 296 6.74 -2.55 5.80
C PHE A 296 6.35 -1.10 5.48
N ASN A 297 5.63 -0.45 6.38
CA ASN A 297 4.96 0.83 6.11
C ASN A 297 5.67 2.04 6.73
N GLY A 298 6.61 1.83 7.66
CA GLY A 298 7.30 2.90 8.38
C GLY A 298 6.55 3.43 9.60
N LEU A 299 5.49 2.74 10.04
CA LEU A 299 4.66 3.09 11.21
C LEU A 299 5.08 2.33 12.48
N GLY A 300 6.12 1.51 12.35
CA GLY A 300 6.58 0.55 13.34
C GLY A 300 5.91 -0.82 13.18
N SER A 301 6.63 -1.85 13.60
CA SER A 301 6.11 -3.22 13.60
C SER A 301 4.93 -3.34 14.56
N VAL A 302 3.92 -4.10 14.14
CA VAL A 302 2.74 -4.46 14.92
C VAL A 302 2.80 -5.95 15.21
N THR A 303 2.59 -6.34 16.47
CA THR A 303 2.56 -7.75 16.85
C THR A 303 1.20 -8.38 16.55
N THR A 304 1.12 -9.71 16.50
CA THR A 304 -0.16 -10.40 16.26
C THR A 304 -1.20 -10.15 17.37
N GLN A 305 -0.76 -9.87 18.60
CA GLN A 305 -1.66 -9.52 19.72
C GLN A 305 -2.21 -8.10 19.53
N GLU A 306 -1.34 -7.14 19.20
CA GLU A 306 -1.74 -5.76 18.91
C GLU A 306 -2.71 -5.70 17.72
N GLU A 307 -2.50 -6.50 16.67
CA GLU A 307 -3.41 -6.56 15.53
C GLU A 307 -4.82 -7.03 15.93
N LYS A 308 -4.92 -7.99 16.85
CA LYS A 308 -6.22 -8.43 17.38
C LYS A 308 -6.91 -7.32 18.18
N ALA A 309 -6.16 -6.56 19.00
CA ALA A 309 -6.70 -5.42 19.72
C ALA A 309 -7.18 -4.32 18.76
N LEU A 310 -6.38 -3.97 17.76
CA LEU A 310 -6.72 -3.01 16.71
C LEU A 310 -7.98 -3.43 15.94
N ARG A 311 -8.16 -4.73 15.68
CA ARG A 311 -9.35 -5.27 14.99
C ARG A 311 -10.65 -5.08 15.78
N ILE A 312 -10.60 -5.14 17.11
CA ILE A 312 -11.78 -4.91 17.97
C ILE A 312 -12.22 -3.45 17.88
N HIS A 313 -11.27 -2.52 17.98
CA HIS A 313 -11.53 -1.09 17.83
C HIS A 313 -12.07 -0.72 16.45
N GLU A 314 -11.54 -1.37 15.42
CA GLU A 314 -12.03 -1.22 14.07
C GLU A 314 -13.51 -1.64 13.93
N GLN A 315 -13.92 -2.73 14.60
CA GLN A 315 -15.31 -3.22 14.61
C GLN A 315 -16.26 -2.31 15.39
N ASN A 316 -15.75 -1.61 16.42
CA ASN A 316 -16.55 -0.63 17.17
C ASN A 316 -16.97 0.57 16.29
N HIS A 317 -16.20 0.89 15.25
CA HIS A 317 -16.49 1.95 14.27
C HIS A 317 -17.27 1.42 13.06
N ALA A 318 -18.35 0.68 13.28
CA ALA A 318 -19.10 -0.02 12.23
C ALA A 318 -19.74 0.90 11.16
N SER A 319 -20.08 2.13 11.53
CA SER A 319 -20.68 3.12 10.61
C SER A 319 -19.65 3.90 9.78
N LEU A 320 -18.36 3.69 10.05
CA LEU A 320 -17.28 4.42 9.38
C LEU A 320 -17.05 3.88 7.96
N SER A 321 -16.95 4.78 6.99
CA SER A 321 -16.88 4.43 5.57
C SER A 321 -15.84 5.24 4.79
N PHE A 322 -15.30 4.62 3.74
CA PHE A 322 -14.32 5.16 2.81
C PHE A 322 -14.94 5.18 1.41
N VAL A 323 -15.01 6.34 0.78
CA VAL A 323 -15.57 6.51 -0.56
C VAL A 323 -14.43 6.53 -1.58
N PHE A 324 -14.48 5.65 -2.57
CA PHE A 324 -13.50 5.55 -3.66
C PHE A 324 -14.12 6.00 -4.97
N ILE A 325 -13.47 6.97 -5.62
CA ILE A 325 -13.88 7.56 -6.90
C ILE A 325 -12.68 7.51 -7.83
N SER A 326 -12.87 7.06 -9.07
CA SER A 326 -11.83 7.03 -10.11
C SER A 326 -12.22 7.90 -11.30
N GLU A 327 -11.24 8.43 -12.03
CA GLU A 327 -11.45 9.32 -13.19
C GLU A 327 -12.31 10.56 -12.85
N LEU A 328 -12.01 11.22 -11.72
CA LEU A 328 -12.69 12.44 -11.31
C LEU A 328 -12.16 13.66 -12.09
N HIS A 329 -12.65 13.85 -13.32
CA HIS A 329 -12.30 14.99 -14.17
C HIS A 329 -12.94 16.29 -13.66
N LEU A 330 -12.13 17.15 -13.04
CA LEU A 330 -12.53 18.41 -12.41
C LEU A 330 -12.78 19.54 -13.42
N ASP A 331 -12.35 19.40 -14.66
CA ASP A 331 -12.60 20.35 -15.74
C ASP A 331 -13.98 20.19 -16.40
N ASP A 332 -14.63 19.03 -16.19
CA ASP A 332 -15.97 18.76 -16.71
C ASP A 332 -17.03 19.27 -15.73
N GLU A 333 -17.85 20.23 -16.18
CA GLU A 333 -18.90 20.84 -15.36
C GLU A 333 -19.90 19.78 -14.86
N LYS A 334 -20.25 18.80 -15.71
CA LYS A 334 -21.17 17.71 -15.33
C LYS A 334 -20.62 16.87 -14.18
N THR A 335 -19.32 16.55 -14.24
CA THR A 335 -18.63 15.79 -13.20
C THR A 335 -18.66 16.53 -11.87
N LEU A 336 -18.34 17.83 -11.86
CA LEU A 336 -18.39 18.64 -10.64
C LEU A 336 -19.81 18.82 -10.10
N GLN A 337 -20.81 19.02 -10.96
CA GLN A 337 -22.22 19.12 -10.55
C GLN A 337 -22.69 17.82 -9.88
N ASN A 338 -22.40 16.67 -10.49
CA ASN A 338 -22.76 15.36 -9.94
C ASN A 338 -21.98 15.01 -8.68
N PHE A 339 -20.70 15.34 -8.61
CA PHE A 339 -19.94 15.22 -7.38
C PHE A 339 -20.53 16.10 -6.26
N GLY A 340 -20.97 17.31 -6.58
CA GLY A 340 -21.72 18.17 -5.67
C GLY A 340 -23.04 17.56 -5.18
N ALA A 341 -23.81 16.96 -6.08
CA ALA A 341 -25.05 16.26 -5.75
C ALA A 341 -24.81 15.04 -4.84
N MET A 342 -23.72 14.30 -5.08
CA MET A 342 -23.27 13.20 -4.22
C MET A 342 -22.97 13.70 -2.80
N LEU A 343 -22.20 14.79 -2.68
CA LEU A 343 -21.88 15.39 -1.37
C LEU A 343 -23.15 15.89 -0.66
N GLN A 344 -24.08 16.51 -1.38
CA GLN A 344 -25.38 16.93 -0.83
C GLN A 344 -26.17 15.73 -0.30
N GLY A 345 -26.22 14.62 -1.04
CA GLY A 345 -26.89 13.38 -0.58
C GLY A 345 -26.30 12.84 0.73
N TYR A 346 -24.98 12.94 0.92
CA TYR A 346 -24.34 12.57 2.19
C TYR A 346 -24.71 13.50 3.35
N VAL A 347 -24.80 14.81 3.09
CA VAL A 347 -25.24 15.78 4.09
C VAL A 347 -26.71 15.59 4.45
N ASP A 348 -27.58 15.37 3.46
CA ASP A 348 -29.02 15.18 3.66
C ASP A 348 -29.34 13.90 4.43
N ALA A 349 -28.55 12.84 4.21
CA ALA A 349 -28.67 11.58 4.93
C ALA A 349 -28.01 11.57 6.32
N ASP A 350 -27.37 12.67 6.74
CA ASP A 350 -26.52 12.77 7.93
C ASP A 350 -25.48 11.63 8.04
N PHE A 351 -25.02 11.15 6.89
CA PHE A 351 -24.03 10.09 6.76
C PHE A 351 -22.76 10.69 6.16
N LEU A 352 -21.82 11.06 7.02
CA LEU A 352 -20.57 11.71 6.61
C LEU A 352 -19.45 10.66 6.50
N PRO A 353 -18.99 10.31 5.30
CA PRO A 353 -17.89 9.36 5.13
C PRO A 353 -16.62 9.86 5.83
N PHE A 354 -15.82 8.96 6.36
CA PHE A 354 -14.59 9.31 7.05
C PHE A 354 -13.48 9.72 6.08
N CYS A 355 -13.46 9.13 4.88
CA CYS A 355 -12.45 9.42 3.87
C CYS A 355 -13.04 9.38 2.46
N PHE A 356 -12.66 10.34 1.62
CA PHE A 356 -12.87 10.36 0.18
C PHE A 356 -11.53 10.16 -0.52
N VAL A 357 -11.39 9.04 -1.22
CA VAL A 357 -10.23 8.71 -2.03
C VAL A 357 -10.56 9.02 -3.48
N LEU A 358 -9.99 10.13 -3.97
CA LEU A 358 -10.21 10.68 -5.29
C LEU A 358 -9.02 10.31 -6.17
N CYS A 359 -9.23 9.38 -7.09
CA CYS A 359 -8.23 8.97 -8.07
C CYS A 359 -8.41 9.77 -9.36
N GLY A 360 -7.29 10.25 -9.91
CA GLY A 360 -7.26 10.89 -11.22
C GLY A 360 -7.65 9.94 -12.36
N SER A 361 -7.60 10.38 -13.62
CA SER A 361 -7.05 11.67 -14.08
C SER A 361 -7.94 12.87 -13.69
N PHE A 362 -7.35 13.94 -13.17
CA PHE A 362 -8.13 15.08 -12.67
C PHE A 362 -8.54 16.09 -13.74
N VAL A 363 -7.95 16.02 -14.94
CA VAL A 363 -8.32 16.86 -16.09
C VAL A 363 -8.41 15.99 -17.33
N SER A 364 -9.44 16.17 -18.15
CA SER A 364 -9.76 15.29 -19.28
C SER A 364 -8.84 15.45 -20.51
N ASN A 365 -8.19 16.61 -20.70
CA ASN A 365 -7.48 16.95 -21.95
C ASN A 365 -6.08 17.54 -21.74
N GLN A 366 -5.03 16.75 -22.01
CA GLN A 366 -3.63 17.20 -21.95
C GLN A 366 -3.08 17.89 -23.21
N ARG A 367 -3.87 18.05 -24.28
CA ARG A 367 -3.38 18.35 -25.65
C ARG A 367 -2.70 19.72 -25.87
N SER A 368 -2.67 20.63 -24.90
CA SER A 368 -2.02 21.94 -25.04
C SER A 368 -1.00 22.19 -23.93
N ALA A 369 0.30 22.13 -24.27
CA ALA A 369 1.40 22.15 -23.31
C ALA A 369 1.57 23.49 -22.57
N THR A 370 1.11 24.61 -23.13
CA THR A 370 1.41 25.95 -22.60
C THR A 370 0.52 26.39 -21.43
N SER A 371 -0.61 25.73 -21.17
CA SER A 371 -1.56 26.11 -20.10
C SER A 371 -1.99 24.95 -19.19
N ILE A 372 -1.25 23.84 -19.14
CA ILE A 372 -1.64 22.67 -18.32
C ILE A 372 -1.69 23.03 -16.83
N ILE A 373 -0.67 23.72 -16.31
CA ILE A 373 -0.59 24.07 -14.89
C ILE A 373 -1.76 24.99 -14.49
N GLU A 374 -2.06 26.01 -15.29
CA GLU A 374 -3.17 26.94 -15.04
C GLU A 374 -4.51 26.22 -15.05
N ARG A 375 -4.76 25.35 -16.03
CA ARG A 375 -6.01 24.56 -16.09
C ARG A 375 -6.18 23.65 -14.88
N TYR A 376 -5.11 23.00 -14.42
CA TYR A 376 -5.14 22.22 -13.19
C TYR A 376 -5.39 23.09 -11.96
N GLN A 377 -4.71 24.24 -11.85
CA GLN A 377 -4.96 25.19 -10.77
C GLN A 377 -6.42 25.65 -10.75
N ASP A 378 -6.99 26.00 -11.90
CA ASP A 378 -8.38 26.45 -12.02
C ASP A 378 -9.36 25.34 -11.66
N ALA A 379 -9.12 24.11 -12.14
CA ALA A 379 -9.96 22.95 -11.83
C ALA A 379 -9.93 22.59 -10.32
N PHE A 380 -8.76 22.64 -9.69
CA PHE A 380 -8.64 22.46 -8.24
C PHE A 380 -9.25 23.62 -7.44
N VAL A 381 -9.19 24.86 -7.93
CA VAL A 381 -9.89 26.00 -7.31
C VAL A 381 -11.41 25.80 -7.41
N ALA A 382 -11.94 25.35 -8.54
CA ALA A 382 -13.35 25.05 -8.71
C ALA A 382 -13.82 23.92 -7.77
N LEU A 383 -13.00 22.89 -7.57
CA LEU A 383 -13.24 21.88 -6.54
C LEU A 383 -13.25 22.49 -5.14
N GLY A 384 -12.32 23.40 -4.83
CA GLY A 384 -12.30 24.13 -3.57
C GLY A 384 -13.58 24.93 -3.33
N ASP A 385 -14.06 25.64 -4.36
CA ASP A 385 -15.32 26.40 -4.31
C ASP A 385 -16.54 25.51 -4.08
N LEU A 386 -16.52 24.28 -4.60
CA LEU A 386 -17.56 23.29 -4.33
C LEU A 386 -17.50 22.79 -2.88
N LEU A 387 -16.33 22.36 -2.41
CA LEU A 387 -16.15 21.79 -1.08
C LEU A 387 -16.47 22.78 0.05
N VAL A 388 -16.21 24.08 -0.15
CA VAL A 388 -16.55 25.14 0.81
C VAL A 388 -18.06 25.23 1.07
N LYS A 389 -18.90 24.77 0.14
CA LYS A 389 -20.37 24.72 0.34
C LYS A 389 -20.79 23.63 1.33
N PHE A 390 -19.90 22.69 1.66
CA PHE A 390 -20.17 21.54 2.53
C PHE A 390 -19.24 21.51 3.77
N PRO A 391 -19.39 22.47 4.72
CA PRO A 391 -18.50 22.59 5.87
C PRO A 391 -18.55 21.37 6.81
N SER A 392 -19.68 20.66 6.91
CA SER A 392 -19.84 19.44 7.71
C SER A 392 -18.89 18.33 7.25
N ILE A 393 -18.84 18.07 5.93
CA ILE A 393 -17.94 17.12 5.31
C ILE A 393 -16.48 17.58 5.48
N MET A 394 -16.19 18.84 5.17
CA MET A 394 -14.83 19.38 5.22
C MET A 394 -14.18 19.31 6.61
N ASN A 395 -14.96 19.40 7.68
CA ASN A 395 -14.43 19.37 9.04
C ASN A 395 -14.22 17.95 9.58
N ARG A 396 -14.96 16.96 9.07
CA ARG A 396 -14.97 15.58 9.56
C ARG A 396 -14.21 14.61 8.65
N SER A 397 -14.31 14.78 7.34
CA SER A 397 -13.81 13.82 6.34
C SER A 397 -12.38 14.13 5.89
N HIS A 398 -11.64 13.07 5.57
CA HIS A 398 -10.36 13.14 4.88
C HIS A 398 -10.56 13.15 3.36
N PHE A 399 -9.69 13.87 2.64
CA PHE A 399 -9.63 13.85 1.18
C PHE A 399 -8.25 13.37 0.74
N VAL A 400 -8.17 12.22 0.09
CA VAL A 400 -6.93 11.63 -0.41
C VAL A 400 -6.94 11.69 -1.93
N PHE A 401 -5.96 12.39 -2.50
CA PHE A 401 -5.81 12.57 -3.94
C PHE A 401 -4.71 11.65 -4.48
N VAL A 402 -5.08 10.69 -5.32
CA VAL A 402 -4.17 9.72 -5.96
C VAL A 402 -3.99 10.09 -7.43
N PRO A 403 -2.77 10.43 -7.89
CA PRO A 403 -2.55 10.88 -9.26
C PRO A 403 -2.60 9.73 -10.28
N SER A 404 -3.07 10.03 -11.47
CA SER A 404 -3.04 9.16 -12.66
C SER A 404 -1.73 9.33 -13.44
N HIS A 405 -1.59 8.52 -14.50
CA HIS A 405 -0.53 8.67 -15.49
C HIS A 405 -0.71 9.87 -16.42
N GLU A 406 -1.96 10.33 -16.56
CA GLU A 406 -2.34 11.50 -17.36
C GLU A 406 -2.45 12.77 -16.49
N ASP A 407 -1.85 12.79 -15.31
CA ASP A 407 -1.71 14.02 -14.52
C ASP A 407 -0.37 14.73 -14.80
N PRO A 408 -0.25 16.04 -14.53
CA PRO A 408 0.90 16.84 -14.91
C PRO A 408 2.12 16.39 -14.13
N PHE A 409 3.28 16.45 -14.79
CA PHE A 409 4.53 15.91 -14.26
C PHE A 409 4.46 14.38 -13.99
N GLY A 410 3.40 13.72 -14.46
CA GLY A 410 3.28 12.28 -14.50
C GLY A 410 4.30 11.69 -15.47
N THR A 411 5.05 10.71 -15.00
CA THR A 411 5.86 9.85 -15.87
C THR A 411 5.09 8.56 -16.13
N THR A 412 5.45 7.88 -17.22
CA THR A 412 5.07 6.47 -17.42
C THR A 412 5.78 5.53 -16.45
N THR A 413 6.67 6.04 -15.58
CA THR A 413 7.41 5.25 -14.60
C THR A 413 6.64 5.12 -13.29
N LEU A 414 6.69 3.94 -12.66
CA LEU A 414 6.15 3.67 -11.33
C LEU A 414 7.25 3.55 -10.27
N PRO A 415 6.97 3.86 -8.99
CA PRO A 415 5.82 4.61 -8.49
C PRO A 415 5.84 6.08 -8.94
N ARG A 416 4.70 6.77 -8.83
CA ARG A 416 4.53 8.19 -9.17
C ARG A 416 4.44 9.06 -7.94
N LYS A 417 5.08 10.22 -8.00
CA LYS A 417 5.03 11.22 -6.94
C LYS A 417 3.64 11.85 -6.82
N PRO A 418 3.30 12.39 -5.64
CA PRO A 418 2.10 13.20 -5.47
C PRO A 418 2.07 14.41 -6.40
N LEU A 419 0.86 14.98 -6.58
CA LEU A 419 0.68 16.23 -7.32
C LEU A 419 1.55 17.35 -6.70
N PRO A 420 2.33 18.08 -7.52
CA PRO A 420 3.18 19.15 -7.03
C PRO A 420 2.42 20.30 -6.34
N LYS A 421 3.06 20.91 -5.34
CA LYS A 421 2.50 22.05 -4.58
C LYS A 421 2.07 23.22 -5.46
N ILE A 422 2.76 23.46 -6.58
CA ILE A 422 2.39 24.53 -7.53
C ILE A 422 0.96 24.40 -8.06
N ILE A 423 0.41 23.18 -8.14
CA ILE A 423 -0.97 22.93 -8.55
C ILE A 423 -1.91 23.04 -7.34
N THR A 424 -1.52 22.47 -6.21
CA THR A 424 -2.42 22.22 -5.08
C THR A 424 -2.50 23.36 -4.06
N GLU A 425 -1.51 24.26 -4.05
CA GLU A 425 -1.39 25.32 -3.05
C GLU A 425 -2.56 26.33 -3.09
N LYS A 426 -2.99 26.73 -4.30
CA LYS A 426 -4.16 27.64 -4.45
C LYS A 426 -5.43 27.04 -3.85
N PHE A 427 -5.65 25.74 -4.05
CA PHE A 427 -6.77 25.00 -3.48
C PHE A 427 -6.71 24.92 -1.96
N ILE A 428 -5.54 24.58 -1.39
CA ILE A 428 -5.35 24.54 0.06
C ILE A 428 -5.58 25.93 0.68
N GLN A 429 -5.03 26.99 0.07
CA GLN A 429 -5.23 28.36 0.54
C GLN A 429 -6.70 28.78 0.47
N ARG A 430 -7.43 28.38 -0.58
CA ARG A 430 -8.87 28.65 -0.71
C ARG A 430 -9.66 28.04 0.45
N ILE A 431 -9.35 26.79 0.82
CA ILE A 431 -9.99 26.08 1.93
C ILE A 431 -9.66 26.73 3.29
N ILE A 432 -8.40 27.08 3.53
CA ILE A 432 -7.99 27.76 4.78
C ILE A 432 -8.72 29.10 4.93
N ARG A 433 -8.83 29.88 3.85
CA ARG A 433 -9.53 31.17 3.86
C ARG A 433 -11.02 31.01 4.16
N ALA A 434 -11.66 29.97 3.63
CA ALA A 434 -13.07 29.69 3.89
C ALA A 434 -13.32 29.31 5.36
N ASN A 435 -12.37 28.63 6.01
CA ASN A 435 -12.48 28.21 7.41
C ASN A 435 -11.94 29.24 8.42
N HIS A 436 -12.06 30.55 8.12
CA HIS A 436 -11.60 31.64 8.98
C HIS A 436 -10.12 31.53 9.41
N GLY A 437 -9.26 30.93 8.58
CA GLY A 437 -7.85 30.71 8.90
C GLY A 437 -7.56 29.45 9.73
N ASN A 438 -8.57 28.63 10.04
CA ASN A 438 -8.38 27.36 10.72
C ASN A 438 -7.75 26.31 9.77
N VAL A 439 -6.60 25.78 10.19
CA VAL A 439 -5.80 24.83 9.40
C VAL A 439 -6.27 23.37 9.58
N SER A 440 -7.18 23.10 10.53
CA SER A 440 -7.64 21.73 10.84
C SER A 440 -8.19 20.99 9.61
N SER A 441 -9.05 21.63 8.82
CA SER A 441 -9.63 21.02 7.62
C SER A 441 -8.59 20.82 6.51
N ALA A 442 -7.60 21.73 6.41
CA ALA A 442 -6.49 21.57 5.48
C ALA A 442 -5.56 20.40 5.84
N ARG A 443 -5.44 20.05 7.13
CA ARG A 443 -4.67 18.88 7.59
C ARG A 443 -5.32 17.54 7.19
N ARG A 444 -6.63 17.54 6.88
CA ARG A 444 -7.37 16.37 6.40
C ARG A 444 -7.25 16.16 4.89
N ILE A 445 -6.53 17.03 4.17
CA ILE A 445 -6.28 16.94 2.73
C ILE A 445 -4.90 16.34 2.48
N HIS A 446 -4.86 15.22 1.78
CA HIS A 446 -3.66 14.41 1.55
C HIS A 446 -3.43 14.25 0.05
N PHE A 447 -2.33 14.77 -0.45
CA PHE A 447 -1.83 14.45 -1.79
C PHE A 447 -0.80 13.33 -1.66
N VAL A 448 -1.11 12.16 -2.21
CA VAL A 448 -0.31 10.94 -2.06
C VAL A 448 0.26 10.46 -3.39
N SER A 449 1.15 9.47 -3.34
CA SER A 449 1.75 8.83 -4.52
C SER A 449 0.77 7.91 -5.24
N ASN A 450 1.17 7.38 -6.40
CA ASN A 450 0.47 6.28 -7.05
C ASN A 450 1.45 5.12 -7.36
N PRO A 451 1.27 3.93 -6.77
CA PRO A 451 0.24 3.58 -5.80
C PRO A 451 0.38 4.33 -4.46
N SER A 452 -0.63 4.21 -3.62
CA SER A 452 -0.61 4.67 -2.23
C SER A 452 -1.10 3.54 -1.31
N ARG A 453 -0.77 3.66 -0.02
CA ARG A 453 -1.26 2.75 1.02
C ARG A 453 -2.01 3.54 2.06
N LEU A 454 -3.25 3.15 2.35
CA LEU A 454 -4.05 3.70 3.42
C LEU A 454 -4.01 2.69 4.56
N VAL A 455 -3.39 3.06 5.67
CA VAL A 455 -3.37 2.24 6.88
C VAL A 455 -4.46 2.78 7.81
N TYR A 456 -5.38 1.90 8.20
CA TYR A 456 -6.46 2.20 9.14
C TYR A 456 -6.49 1.11 10.21
N PHE A 457 -6.10 1.46 11.44
CA PHE A 457 -5.85 0.47 12.50
C PHE A 457 -4.93 -0.66 11.99
N GLY A 458 -5.40 -1.92 11.99
CA GLY A 458 -4.66 -3.08 11.47
C GLY A 458 -4.85 -3.35 9.98
N GLN A 459 -5.74 -2.61 9.30
CA GLN A 459 -6.01 -2.77 7.88
C GLN A 459 -5.01 -2.03 7.01
N GLU A 460 -4.68 -2.66 5.89
CA GLU A 460 -3.89 -2.05 4.83
C GLU A 460 -4.70 -2.08 3.54
N ILE A 461 -4.99 -0.90 3.01
CA ILE A 461 -5.73 -0.72 1.76
C ILE A 461 -4.75 -0.15 0.74
N VAL A 462 -4.43 -0.91 -0.30
CA VAL A 462 -3.55 -0.47 -1.38
C VAL A 462 -4.42 0.14 -2.49
N VAL A 463 -4.11 1.38 -2.89
CA VAL A 463 -4.82 2.07 -3.98
C VAL A 463 -3.89 2.25 -5.14
N PHE A 464 -4.27 1.72 -6.30
CA PHE A 464 -3.49 1.79 -7.52
C PHE A 464 -4.34 2.30 -8.67
N ARG A 465 -4.02 3.50 -9.17
CA ARG A 465 -4.68 4.11 -10.33
C ARG A 465 -3.88 3.82 -11.59
N ASP A 466 -4.29 2.80 -12.35
CA ASP A 466 -3.72 2.47 -13.64
C ASP A 466 -4.74 1.70 -14.48
N ASP A 467 -4.62 1.80 -15.81
CA ASP A 467 -5.45 1.03 -16.74
C ASP A 467 -4.80 -0.37 -16.91
N LEU A 468 -4.71 -1.10 -15.79
CA LEU A 468 -3.90 -2.30 -15.65
C LEU A 468 -4.45 -3.47 -16.48
N LEU A 469 -5.78 -3.64 -16.52
CA LEU A 469 -6.38 -4.74 -17.26
C LEU A 469 -6.07 -4.63 -18.76
N GLN A 470 -6.33 -3.47 -19.35
CA GLN A 470 -6.04 -3.22 -20.76
C GLN A 470 -4.55 -3.41 -21.05
N ARG A 471 -3.67 -2.99 -20.14
CA ARG A 471 -2.23 -3.11 -20.31
C ARG A 471 -1.76 -4.57 -20.23
N LEU A 472 -2.28 -5.36 -19.29
CA LEU A 472 -1.99 -6.80 -19.22
C LEU A 472 -2.48 -7.51 -20.49
N LEU A 473 -3.72 -7.23 -20.92
CA LEU A 473 -4.29 -7.81 -22.13
C LEU A 473 -3.50 -7.46 -23.40
N GLY A 474 -2.93 -6.26 -23.47
CA GLY A 474 -2.07 -5.85 -24.58
C GLY A 474 -0.70 -6.56 -24.64
N HIS A 475 -0.30 -7.25 -23.57
CA HIS A 475 0.98 -7.94 -23.43
C HIS A 475 0.82 -9.43 -23.09
N THR A 476 -0.39 -9.97 -23.25
CA THR A 476 -0.70 -11.37 -22.97
C THR A 476 0.02 -12.28 -23.98
N VAL A 477 0.73 -13.26 -23.45
CA VAL A 477 1.38 -14.34 -24.20
C VAL A 477 0.43 -15.51 -24.39
N ARG A 478 -0.30 -15.88 -23.34
CA ARG A 478 -1.32 -16.93 -23.34
C ARG A 478 -2.45 -16.59 -22.38
N LEU A 479 -3.68 -16.88 -22.79
CA LEU A 479 -4.86 -16.78 -21.94
C LEU A 479 -5.63 -18.11 -21.95
N LYS A 480 -6.16 -18.50 -20.79
CA LYS A 480 -7.07 -19.65 -20.72
C LYS A 480 -8.34 -19.35 -21.50
N GLY A 481 -8.60 -20.19 -22.51
CA GLY A 481 -9.76 -20.04 -23.39
C GLY A 481 -9.50 -19.26 -24.68
N ASP A 482 -8.26 -18.92 -25.04
CA ASP A 482 -7.96 -18.17 -26.28
C ASP A 482 -8.56 -18.78 -27.56
N GLU A 483 -8.74 -20.11 -27.64
CA GLU A 483 -9.42 -20.76 -28.78
C GLU A 483 -10.90 -20.34 -28.94
N SER A 484 -11.57 -19.90 -27.87
CA SER A 484 -12.94 -19.37 -27.92
C SER A 484 -13.00 -17.86 -28.19
N VAL A 485 -11.90 -17.13 -27.97
CA VAL A 485 -11.81 -15.67 -28.15
C VAL A 485 -11.75 -15.29 -29.63
N THR A 486 -11.11 -16.10 -30.48
CA THR A 486 -11.07 -15.86 -31.93
C THR A 486 -12.39 -16.13 -32.66
N ALA A 487 -13.36 -16.79 -32.02
CA ALA A 487 -14.66 -17.18 -32.60
C ALA A 487 -15.86 -16.34 -32.11
N ALA A 488 -15.69 -15.49 -31.10
CA ALA A 488 -16.79 -14.83 -30.40
C ALA A 488 -16.99 -13.38 -30.84
N ARG A 489 -17.68 -13.19 -31.97
CA ARG A 489 -18.21 -11.88 -32.40
C ARG A 489 -19.69 -11.65 -32.05
N ASP A 490 -20.34 -12.58 -31.34
CA ASP A 490 -21.79 -12.52 -31.07
C ASP A 490 -22.15 -12.49 -29.56
N ASP A 491 -22.44 -11.28 -29.08
CA ASP A 491 -23.17 -10.71 -27.92
C ASP A 491 -23.65 -11.50 -26.67
N ALA A 492 -23.53 -12.82 -26.53
CA ALA A 492 -23.94 -13.54 -25.29
C ALA A 492 -22.76 -14.12 -24.47
N THR A 493 -21.62 -14.38 -25.11
CA THR A 493 -20.41 -14.93 -24.46
C THR A 493 -19.52 -13.85 -23.85
N ALA A 494 -19.71 -12.58 -24.21
CA ALA A 494 -18.95 -11.45 -23.68
C ALA A 494 -19.09 -11.28 -22.16
N ALA A 495 -20.27 -11.55 -21.58
CA ALA A 495 -20.49 -11.42 -20.14
C ALA A 495 -19.76 -12.50 -19.32
N ALA A 496 -19.72 -13.75 -19.79
CA ALA A 496 -18.93 -14.82 -19.19
C ALA A 496 -17.42 -14.52 -19.29
N ASN A 497 -16.98 -14.05 -20.47
CA ASN A 497 -15.61 -13.61 -20.70
C ASN A 497 -15.22 -12.45 -19.75
N VAL A 498 -16.12 -11.50 -19.48
CA VAL A 498 -15.87 -10.39 -18.56
C VAL A 498 -15.77 -10.85 -17.09
N VAL A 499 -16.51 -11.87 -16.67
CA VAL A 499 -16.40 -12.45 -15.32
C VAL A 499 -15.05 -13.17 -15.16
N ASP A 500 -14.65 -13.96 -16.16
CA ASP A 500 -13.37 -14.67 -16.15
C ASP A 500 -12.18 -13.69 -16.19
N LEU A 501 -12.26 -12.62 -16.98
CA LEU A 501 -11.20 -11.61 -17.07
C LEU A 501 -10.93 -10.89 -15.73
N LYS A 502 -11.97 -10.58 -14.96
CA LYS A 502 -11.81 -9.97 -13.63
C LYS A 502 -11.12 -10.93 -12.66
N LYS A 503 -11.54 -12.19 -12.68
CA LYS A 503 -10.91 -13.24 -11.86
C LYS A 503 -9.45 -13.42 -12.25
N PHE A 504 -9.16 -13.49 -13.55
CA PHE A 504 -7.79 -13.62 -14.06
C PHE A 504 -6.92 -12.42 -13.71
N LEU A 505 -7.44 -11.20 -13.80
CA LEU A 505 -6.70 -10.00 -13.39
C LEU A 505 -6.28 -10.08 -11.92
N VAL A 506 -7.23 -10.38 -11.03
CA VAL A 506 -6.96 -10.40 -9.59
C VAL A 506 -6.07 -11.56 -9.19
N SER A 507 -6.31 -12.77 -9.73
CA SER A 507 -5.44 -13.91 -9.47
C SER A 507 -4.02 -13.60 -9.93
N THR A 508 -3.84 -13.06 -11.14
CA THR A 508 -2.53 -12.65 -11.66
C THR A 508 -1.83 -11.68 -10.72
N VAL A 509 -2.47 -10.59 -10.32
CA VAL A 509 -1.82 -9.55 -9.50
C VAL A 509 -1.45 -10.07 -8.11
N LEU A 510 -2.30 -10.88 -7.49
CA LEU A 510 -2.08 -11.41 -6.14
C LEU A 510 -1.09 -12.59 -6.12
N ASP A 511 -1.16 -13.49 -7.10
CA ASP A 511 -0.23 -14.62 -7.25
C ASP A 511 1.19 -14.13 -7.57
N GLN A 512 1.30 -13.06 -8.37
CA GLN A 512 2.58 -12.39 -8.63
C GLN A 512 3.07 -11.56 -7.43
N ALA A 513 2.28 -11.44 -6.36
CA ALA A 513 2.58 -10.63 -5.18
C ALA A 513 3.06 -9.19 -5.53
N HIS A 514 2.57 -8.63 -6.64
CA HIS A 514 3.09 -7.39 -7.20
C HIS A 514 2.07 -6.69 -8.11
N LEU A 515 1.94 -5.36 -7.98
CA LEU A 515 0.94 -4.57 -8.73
C LEU A 515 1.16 -4.54 -10.24
N CYS A 516 2.39 -4.73 -10.70
CA CYS A 516 2.75 -4.61 -12.12
C CYS A 516 3.67 -5.74 -12.60
N PRO A 517 3.11 -6.93 -12.89
CA PRO A 517 3.85 -8.08 -13.41
C PRO A 517 4.11 -7.98 -14.93
N LEU A 518 4.50 -6.79 -15.39
CA LEU A 518 4.76 -6.47 -16.81
C LEU A 518 6.26 -6.27 -17.05
N PRO A 519 6.73 -6.38 -18.30
CA PRO A 519 8.14 -6.14 -18.59
C PRO A 519 8.44 -4.64 -18.50
N GLY A 520 9.71 -4.30 -18.20
CA GLY A 520 10.12 -2.91 -17.97
C GLY A 520 9.92 -1.96 -19.15
N TRP A 521 9.85 -2.48 -20.38
CA TRP A 521 9.56 -1.69 -21.58
C TRP A 521 8.06 -1.34 -21.72
N ALA A 522 7.16 -2.21 -21.24
CA ALA A 522 5.72 -1.96 -21.20
C ALA A 522 5.33 -1.06 -20.02
N ARG A 523 5.99 -1.26 -18.88
CA ARG A 523 5.85 -0.43 -17.69
C ARG A 523 7.20 -0.18 -17.01
N PRO A 524 7.82 0.98 -17.23
CA PRO A 524 9.05 1.35 -16.53
C PRO A 524 8.82 1.46 -15.03
N ILE A 525 9.74 0.93 -14.23
CA ILE A 525 9.71 0.97 -12.76
C ILE A 525 11.03 1.54 -12.24
N LEU A 526 10.96 2.41 -11.25
CA LEU A 526 12.11 2.88 -10.50
C LEU A 526 12.68 1.72 -9.68
N TRP A 527 13.83 1.19 -10.09
CA TRP A 527 14.39 -0.06 -9.56
C TRP A 527 14.54 -0.08 -8.04
N GLU A 528 14.99 1.02 -7.41
CA GLU A 528 15.15 1.07 -5.95
C GLU A 528 13.83 1.22 -5.18
N TYR A 529 12.75 1.59 -5.87
CA TYR A 529 11.40 1.74 -5.31
C TYR A 529 10.48 0.57 -5.66
N ASP A 530 10.98 -0.50 -6.28
CA ASP A 530 10.17 -1.67 -6.64
C ASP A 530 9.40 -2.29 -5.47
N HIS A 531 10.04 -2.30 -4.29
CA HIS A 531 9.44 -2.76 -3.03
C HIS A 531 8.12 -2.06 -2.68
N THR A 532 7.88 -0.84 -3.19
CA THR A 532 6.64 -0.10 -2.93
C THR A 532 5.44 -0.65 -3.69
N LEU A 533 5.68 -1.34 -4.80
CA LEU A 533 4.66 -1.94 -5.66
C LEU A 533 4.33 -3.39 -5.25
N ARG A 534 5.05 -3.93 -4.25
CA ARG A 534 4.88 -5.28 -3.73
C ARG A 534 3.56 -5.41 -2.96
N LEU A 535 2.91 -6.56 -3.12
CA LEU A 535 1.70 -6.97 -2.40
C LEU A 535 2.00 -8.11 -1.41
N TYR A 536 3.18 -8.06 -0.80
CA TYR A 536 3.65 -9.01 0.19
C TYR A 536 4.11 -8.28 1.45
N PRO A 537 3.53 -8.57 2.63
CA PRO A 537 2.35 -9.40 2.85
C PRO A 537 1.11 -8.92 2.09
N MET A 538 0.17 -9.82 1.81
CA MET A 538 -1.05 -9.49 1.08
C MET A 538 -1.88 -8.42 1.81
N PRO A 539 -2.39 -7.37 1.13
CA PRO A 539 -3.18 -6.32 1.78
C PRO A 539 -4.55 -6.82 2.26
N SER A 540 -5.23 -6.05 3.11
CA SER A 540 -6.62 -6.33 3.51
C SER A 540 -7.58 -6.02 2.36
N ALA A 541 -7.34 -4.92 1.66
CA ALA A 541 -8.06 -4.57 0.46
C ALA A 541 -7.13 -4.00 -0.62
N LEU A 542 -7.47 -4.27 -1.87
CA LEU A 542 -6.77 -3.76 -3.04
C LEU A 542 -7.76 -3.03 -3.95
N VAL A 543 -7.52 -1.74 -4.16
CA VAL A 543 -8.33 -0.89 -5.03
C VAL A 543 -7.60 -0.71 -6.34
N LEU A 544 -8.08 -1.40 -7.37
CA LEU A 544 -7.60 -1.26 -8.74
C LEU A 544 -8.49 -0.23 -9.44
N ALA A 545 -8.12 1.04 -9.32
CA ALA A 545 -8.82 2.14 -9.97
C ALA A 545 -8.47 2.14 -11.47
N ASP A 546 -9.28 1.43 -12.24
CA ASP A 546 -9.16 1.25 -13.69
C ASP A 546 -10.38 1.90 -14.38
N LYS A 547 -10.24 2.29 -15.64
CA LYS A 547 -11.35 2.71 -16.50
C LYS A 547 -12.34 1.58 -16.79
N PHE A 548 -11.95 0.33 -16.55
CA PHE A 548 -12.83 -0.83 -16.70
C PHE A 548 -14.11 -0.74 -15.84
N GLN A 549 -15.11 -1.54 -16.17
CA GLN A 549 -16.37 -1.60 -15.41
C GLN A 549 -16.15 -2.02 -13.95
N ARG A 550 -17.08 -1.63 -13.08
CA ARG A 550 -17.04 -1.97 -11.65
C ARG A 550 -16.98 -3.47 -11.45
N TYR A 551 -16.18 -3.91 -10.49
CA TYR A 551 -16.19 -5.28 -9.98
C TYR A 551 -15.71 -5.32 -8.53
N GLU A 552 -16.06 -6.41 -7.87
CA GLU A 552 -15.58 -6.77 -6.54
C GLU A 552 -15.38 -8.29 -6.49
N LEU A 553 -14.31 -8.72 -5.85
CA LEU A 553 -14.09 -10.12 -5.52
C LEU A 553 -13.14 -10.24 -4.32
N THR A 554 -13.19 -11.38 -3.65
CA THR A 554 -12.26 -11.69 -2.56
C THR A 554 -11.43 -12.88 -3.00
N TYR A 555 -10.10 -12.74 -2.90
CA TYR A 555 -9.14 -13.78 -3.26
C TYR A 555 -8.16 -13.94 -2.10
N GLU A 556 -8.06 -15.15 -1.54
CA GLU A 556 -7.19 -15.49 -0.39
C GLU A 556 -7.30 -14.54 0.82
N GLY A 557 -8.51 -14.02 1.05
CA GLY A 557 -8.82 -13.08 2.14
C GLY A 557 -8.55 -11.61 1.83
N CYS A 558 -7.95 -11.26 0.68
CA CYS A 558 -7.84 -9.89 0.21
C CYS A 558 -9.09 -9.48 -0.58
N HIS A 559 -9.74 -8.38 -0.17
CA HIS A 559 -10.89 -7.83 -0.88
C HIS A 559 -10.44 -6.89 -1.99
N VAL A 560 -10.72 -7.24 -3.25
CA VAL A 560 -10.30 -6.49 -4.42
C VAL A 560 -11.50 -5.86 -5.11
N PHE A 561 -11.44 -4.56 -5.39
CA PHE A 561 -12.51 -3.90 -6.12
C PHE A 561 -11.99 -2.79 -7.04
N ASN A 562 -12.76 -2.52 -8.09
CA ASN A 562 -12.58 -1.37 -8.97
C ASN A 562 -13.81 -0.47 -8.85
N PRO A 563 -13.68 0.82 -8.44
CA PRO A 563 -14.79 1.75 -8.39
C PRO A 563 -15.37 2.12 -9.77
N SER A 564 -14.65 1.83 -10.86
CA SER A 564 -14.90 2.26 -12.24
C SER A 564 -14.79 3.77 -12.46
N SER A 565 -14.82 4.20 -13.72
CA SER A 565 -14.78 5.62 -14.09
C SER A 565 -16.02 6.34 -13.58
N PHE A 566 -15.85 7.42 -12.81
CA PHE A 566 -16.98 8.22 -12.34
C PHE A 566 -17.72 8.88 -13.51
N ARG A 567 -16.99 9.39 -14.50
CA ARG A 567 -17.60 10.06 -15.66
C ARG A 567 -18.30 9.09 -16.62
N GLU A 568 -17.67 7.97 -16.94
CA GLU A 568 -18.19 7.02 -17.94
C GLU A 568 -19.08 5.94 -17.31
N GLY A 569 -18.88 5.64 -16.02
CA GLY A 569 -19.63 4.66 -15.25
C GLY A 569 -20.88 5.23 -14.58
N ASN A 570 -21.58 6.15 -15.25
CA ASN A 570 -22.83 6.75 -14.77
C ASN A 570 -22.73 7.40 -13.37
N PHE A 571 -21.62 8.10 -13.10
CA PHE A 571 -21.39 8.77 -11.81
C PHE A 571 -21.49 7.81 -10.62
N CYS A 572 -21.04 6.57 -10.80
CA CYS A 572 -20.98 5.59 -9.72
C CYS A 572 -19.65 5.64 -8.96
N TRP A 573 -19.72 5.26 -7.69
CA TRP A 573 -18.58 5.16 -6.79
C TRP A 573 -18.72 3.92 -5.91
N THR A 574 -17.67 3.62 -5.15
CA THR A 574 -17.68 2.48 -4.22
C THR A 574 -17.43 2.95 -2.80
N THR A 575 -18.29 2.52 -1.88
CA THR A 575 -18.17 2.79 -0.44
C THR A 575 -17.65 1.54 0.24
N TYR A 576 -16.48 1.62 0.86
CA TYR A 576 -15.86 0.53 1.62
C TYR A 576 -16.03 0.77 3.11
N TYR A 577 -16.43 -0.27 3.84
CA TYR A 577 -16.59 -0.24 5.30
C TYR A 577 -15.48 -1.08 5.93
N PRO A 578 -14.45 -0.46 6.54
CA PRO A 578 -13.33 -1.21 7.12
C PRO A 578 -13.79 -2.29 8.11
N ALA A 579 -14.68 -1.92 9.03
CA ALA A 579 -15.17 -2.79 10.11
C ALA A 579 -15.61 -4.18 9.64
N ASN A 580 -16.37 -4.24 8.53
CA ASN A 580 -16.87 -5.50 7.97
C ASN A 580 -16.10 -5.98 6.73
N GLY A 581 -15.18 -5.17 6.19
CA GLY A 581 -14.38 -5.46 5.01
C GLY A 581 -15.16 -5.54 3.70
N LYS A 582 -16.35 -4.93 3.62
CA LYS A 582 -17.23 -4.98 2.44
C LYS A 582 -17.19 -3.68 1.65
N ALA A 583 -17.31 -3.81 0.33
CA ALA A 583 -17.50 -2.71 -0.59
C ALA A 583 -18.94 -2.71 -1.12
N GLU A 584 -19.56 -1.53 -1.17
CA GLU A 584 -20.92 -1.33 -1.69
C GLU A 584 -20.88 -0.39 -2.89
N ARG A 585 -21.73 -0.67 -3.88
CA ARG A 585 -21.91 0.22 -5.03
C ARG A 585 -22.86 1.36 -4.66
N SER A 586 -22.51 2.56 -5.08
CA SER A 586 -23.39 3.72 -4.98
C SER A 586 -23.40 4.46 -6.33
N GLU A 587 -24.54 5.02 -6.70
CA GLU A 587 -24.72 5.78 -7.93
C GLU A 587 -25.69 6.94 -7.70
N ILE A 588 -25.58 7.99 -8.51
CA ILE A 588 -26.54 9.10 -8.48
C ILE A 588 -27.80 8.62 -9.19
N PRO A 589 -29.01 8.80 -8.60
CA PRO A 589 -30.25 8.47 -9.28
C PRO A 589 -30.34 9.20 -10.62
N TYR A 590 -30.72 8.50 -11.69
CA TYR A 590 -31.05 9.13 -12.96
C TYR A 590 -32.27 10.04 -12.76
N ASN A 591 -32.13 11.32 -13.07
CA ASN A 591 -33.26 12.23 -13.25
C ASN A 591 -33.84 12.08 -14.66
#